data_AF-A0A2V9R0E2-F1
#
_entry.id   AF-A0A2V9R0E2-F1
#
_cell.length_a   1.000
_cell.length_b   1.000
_cell.length_c   1.000
_cell.angle_alpha   90.00
_cell.angle_beta   90.00
_cell.angle_gamma   90.00
#
_symmetry.space_group_name_H-M   'P 1'
#
loop_
_entity.id
_entity.type
_entity.pdbx_description
1 polymer ?
#
loop_
_entity_poly.entity_id
_entity_poly.type
_entity_poly.pdbx_seq_one_letter_code
_entity_poly.pdbx_strand_id
1 'polypeptide(L)'
;MMGSRDEILGRLRRALAKPSLEHHHGHQPEIADIRELFASDFIHDSLVDRFKKEFELVSGEATVCTSIEAAFKSVRQLVLSSGFGKVAVSKHDLCRRLKLLERLPVELPEVQFISETIDSENAFERERLTERLSEVQLSITGVEYLIADTGTLVTIANPQASRQISLLPTAHLALAKAKQIYPNMAELFLQIQEKYGDNLPGSALTLITGPSRTADIEKVLIKGVHGPTRLFAILLDCPLPDTPDTNEAPPQ
;
A
#
# COMPACT_ATOMS: atom_id res chain seq x y z
N MET A 1 -10.97 -44.27 -26.44
CA MET A 1 -10.13 -43.08 -26.70
C MET A 1 -10.14 -42.26 -25.43
N MET A 2 -9.00 -42.14 -24.72
CA MET A 2 -8.90 -41.21 -23.59
C MET A 2 -8.99 -39.78 -24.15
N GLY A 3 -9.88 -38.98 -23.58
CA GLY A 3 -10.07 -37.59 -24.01
C GLY A 3 -8.91 -36.72 -23.53
N SER A 4 -8.65 -35.62 -24.23
CA SER A 4 -7.56 -34.68 -23.92
C SER A 4 -7.57 -34.19 -22.45
N ARG A 5 -8.76 -34.15 -21.83
CA ARG A 5 -8.94 -33.84 -20.40
C ARG A 5 -8.26 -34.87 -19.48
N ASP A 6 -8.41 -36.16 -19.76
CA ASP A 6 -7.80 -37.22 -18.93
C ASP A 6 -6.28 -37.25 -19.08
N GLU A 7 -5.79 -36.89 -20.26
CA GLU A 7 -4.37 -36.76 -20.51
C GLU A 7 -3.76 -35.59 -19.73
N ILE A 8 -4.43 -34.42 -19.73
CA ILE A 8 -4.01 -33.24 -18.95
C ILE A 8 -4.03 -33.53 -17.45
N LEU A 9 -5.12 -34.12 -16.94
CA LEU A 9 -5.25 -34.46 -15.52
C LEU A 9 -4.24 -35.53 -15.10
N GLY A 10 -3.93 -36.48 -15.99
CA GLY A 10 -2.89 -37.48 -15.77
C GLY A 10 -1.47 -36.89 -15.75
N ARG A 11 -1.20 -35.83 -16.52
CA ARG A 11 0.08 -35.09 -16.46
C ARG A 11 0.20 -34.30 -15.15
N LEU A 12 -0.86 -33.60 -14.74
CA LEU A 12 -0.90 -32.84 -13.47
C LEU A 12 -0.70 -33.74 -12.25
N ARG A 13 -1.39 -34.88 -12.16
CA ARG A 13 -1.19 -35.83 -11.04
C ARG A 13 0.23 -36.37 -10.98
N ARG A 14 0.86 -36.66 -12.13
CA ARG A 14 2.25 -37.12 -12.18
C ARG A 14 3.25 -36.03 -11.79
N ALA A 15 2.97 -34.78 -12.14
CA ALA A 15 3.79 -33.64 -11.73
C ALA A 15 3.69 -33.37 -10.22
N LEU A 16 2.49 -33.46 -9.65
CA LEU A 16 2.24 -33.25 -8.21
C LEU A 16 2.66 -34.44 -7.33
N ALA A 17 2.73 -35.66 -7.89
CA ALA A 17 3.17 -36.85 -7.17
C ALA A 17 4.71 -36.95 -7.02
N LYS A 18 5.48 -36.06 -7.66
CA LYS A 18 6.91 -35.93 -7.38
C LYS A 18 7.07 -35.06 -6.12
N PRO A 19 7.61 -35.59 -5.02
CA PRO A 19 7.97 -34.76 -3.87
C PRO A 19 9.12 -33.87 -4.31
N SER A 20 8.98 -32.56 -4.05
CA SER A 20 9.93 -31.48 -4.33
C SER A 20 10.32 -31.30 -5.79
N LEU A 21 9.88 -30.17 -6.37
CA LEU A 21 10.79 -29.39 -7.20
C LEU A 21 12.03 -29.17 -6.34
N GLU A 22 13.18 -29.74 -6.73
CA GLU A 22 14.45 -29.31 -6.19
C GLU A 22 14.52 -27.81 -6.43
N HIS A 23 14.27 -27.02 -5.38
CA HIS A 23 14.65 -25.62 -5.40
C HIS A 23 16.16 -25.67 -5.50
N HIS A 24 16.69 -25.43 -6.70
CA HIS A 24 18.09 -25.06 -6.86
C HIS A 24 18.28 -23.83 -5.97
N HIS A 25 18.74 -24.06 -4.74
CA HIS A 25 19.37 -23.04 -3.93
C HIS A 25 20.70 -22.75 -4.63
N GLY A 26 20.63 -22.07 -5.78
CA GLY A 26 21.75 -21.24 -6.20
C GLY A 26 22.07 -20.37 -4.99
N HIS A 27 23.37 -20.26 -4.67
CA HIS A 27 23.91 -19.56 -3.51
C HIS A 27 23.02 -18.35 -3.18
N GLN A 28 22.14 -18.49 -2.18
CA GLN A 28 21.36 -17.35 -1.73
C GLN A 28 22.39 -16.42 -1.09
N PRO A 29 22.58 -15.20 -1.62
CA PRO A 29 23.50 -14.26 -1.00
C PRO A 29 23.11 -14.13 0.47
N GLU A 30 24.09 -14.18 1.36
CA GLU A 30 23.78 -14.03 2.78
C GLU A 30 23.23 -12.63 3.02
N ILE A 31 22.30 -12.48 3.95
CA ILE A 31 21.71 -11.18 4.32
C ILE A 31 22.80 -10.15 4.67
N ALA A 32 23.91 -10.62 5.24
CA ALA A 32 25.09 -9.81 5.54
C ALA A 32 25.70 -9.16 4.27
N ASP A 33 25.78 -9.89 3.15
CA ASP A 33 26.32 -9.37 1.89
C ASP A 33 25.46 -8.24 1.34
N ILE A 34 24.13 -8.38 1.42
CA ILE A 34 23.19 -7.35 0.97
C ILE A 34 23.32 -6.10 1.85
N ARG A 35 23.47 -6.27 3.17
CA ARG A 35 23.69 -5.14 4.09
C ARG A 35 24.96 -4.38 3.79
N GLU A 36 26.06 -5.07 3.52
CA GLU A 36 27.31 -4.40 3.16
C GLU A 36 27.20 -3.65 1.82
N LEU A 37 26.46 -4.20 0.86
CA LEU A 37 26.21 -3.57 -0.44
C LEU A 37 25.35 -2.30 -0.35
N PHE A 38 24.42 -2.23 0.60
CA PHE A 38 23.43 -1.15 0.73
C PHE A 38 23.54 -0.31 2.01
N ALA A 39 24.57 -0.58 2.84
CA ALA A 39 24.88 0.19 4.04
C ALA A 39 25.00 1.67 3.67
N SER A 40 24.07 2.45 4.19
CA SER A 40 23.98 3.86 3.87
C SER A 40 23.71 4.69 5.11
N ASP A 41 24.54 5.73 5.30
CA ASP A 41 24.51 6.65 6.44
C ASP A 41 23.39 7.69 6.30
N PHE A 42 22.14 7.26 6.10
CA PHE A 42 21.02 8.19 5.98
C PHE A 42 20.44 8.59 7.34
N ILE A 43 20.34 9.90 7.57
CA ILE A 43 19.65 10.48 8.73
C ILE A 43 18.14 10.58 8.40
N HIS A 44 17.27 10.28 9.37
CA HIS A 44 15.82 10.21 9.15
C HIS A 44 15.19 11.46 8.53
N ASP A 45 15.59 12.66 8.97
CA ASP A 45 15.10 13.93 8.40
C ASP A 45 15.46 14.06 6.92
N SER A 46 16.63 13.53 6.51
CA SER A 46 17.04 13.50 5.10
C SER A 46 16.22 12.52 4.25
N LEU A 47 15.65 11.47 4.87
CA LEU A 47 14.83 10.48 4.18
C LEU A 47 13.44 11.02 3.86
N VAL A 48 12.85 11.82 4.74
CA VAL A 48 11.57 12.50 4.48
C VAL A 48 11.71 13.45 3.28
N ASP A 49 12.76 14.27 3.28
CA ASP A 49 13.04 15.20 2.18
C ASP A 49 13.32 14.46 0.87
N ARG A 50 14.10 13.37 0.94
CA ARG A 50 14.39 12.55 -0.24
C ARG A 50 13.13 11.90 -0.80
N PHE A 51 12.34 11.26 0.07
CA PHE A 51 11.06 10.67 -0.31
C PHE A 51 10.17 11.71 -0.99
N LYS A 52 10.00 12.88 -0.38
CA LYS A 52 9.15 13.94 -0.92
C LYS A 52 9.59 14.35 -2.33
N LYS A 53 10.90 14.58 -2.51
CA LYS A 53 11.47 14.94 -3.80
C LYS A 53 11.22 13.86 -4.86
N GLU A 54 11.48 12.60 -4.55
CA GLU A 54 11.29 11.49 -5.49
C GLU A 54 9.81 11.23 -5.77
N PHE A 55 8.94 11.36 -4.76
CA PHE A 55 7.49 11.24 -4.89
C PHE A 55 6.93 12.31 -5.86
N GLU A 56 7.42 13.54 -5.76
CA GLU A 56 7.08 14.62 -6.70
C GLU A 56 7.59 14.34 -8.12
N LEU A 57 8.80 13.76 -8.27
CA LEU A 57 9.35 13.38 -9.58
C LEU A 57 8.48 12.32 -10.29
N VAL A 58 7.85 11.42 -9.53
CA VAL A 58 6.90 10.43 -10.07
C VAL A 58 5.46 10.95 -10.14
N SER A 59 5.26 12.27 -10.03
CA SER A 59 3.96 12.96 -10.12
C SER A 59 2.99 12.70 -8.95
N GLY A 60 3.52 12.38 -7.77
CA GLY A 60 2.79 12.41 -6.51
C GLY A 60 2.87 13.77 -5.81
N GLU A 61 1.97 14.03 -4.88
CA GLU A 61 1.95 15.25 -4.06
C GLU A 61 2.13 14.88 -2.57
N ALA A 62 3.19 15.35 -1.92
CA ALA A 62 3.50 14.98 -0.53
C ALA A 62 3.49 16.18 0.43
N THR A 63 2.86 16.01 1.60
CA THR A 63 2.78 17.00 2.68
C THR A 63 3.26 16.41 3.99
N VAL A 64 4.11 17.13 4.72
CA VAL A 64 4.58 16.74 6.06
C VAL A 64 3.78 17.49 7.11
N CYS A 65 3.31 16.79 8.13
CA CYS A 65 2.51 17.32 9.22
C CYS A 65 3.15 16.99 10.57
N THR A 66 3.33 18.02 11.40
CA THR A 66 3.95 17.90 12.74
C THR A 66 2.93 17.71 13.86
N SER A 67 1.66 17.47 13.53
CA SER A 67 0.62 17.10 14.49
C SER A 67 -0.54 16.36 13.82
N ILE A 68 -1.28 15.59 14.61
CA ILE A 68 -2.51 14.91 14.17
C ILE A 68 -3.53 15.91 13.64
N GLU A 69 -3.63 17.08 14.26
CA GLU A 69 -4.59 18.11 13.83
C GLU A 69 -4.17 18.76 12.50
N ALA A 70 -2.86 18.98 12.29
CA ALA A 70 -2.36 19.43 10.99
C ALA A 70 -2.59 18.39 9.89
N ALA A 71 -2.40 17.11 10.20
CA ALA A 71 -2.67 16.00 9.28
C ALA A 71 -4.16 15.94 8.93
N PHE A 72 -5.05 16.02 9.92
CA PHE A 72 -6.50 16.05 9.69
C PHE A 72 -6.92 17.24 8.82
N LYS A 73 -6.43 18.46 9.14
CA LYS A 73 -6.71 19.66 8.34
C LYS A 73 -6.24 19.51 6.90
N SER A 74 -5.09 18.88 6.68
CA SER A 74 -4.55 18.60 5.35
C SER A 74 -5.42 17.61 4.57
N VAL A 75 -5.87 16.52 5.22
CA VAL A 75 -6.83 15.57 4.63
C VAL A 75 -8.12 16.29 4.24
N ARG A 76 -8.72 17.06 5.16
CA ARG A 76 -9.95 17.82 4.93
C ARG A 76 -9.79 18.79 3.75
N GLN A 77 -8.70 19.56 3.74
CA GLN A 77 -8.41 20.52 2.68
C GLN A 77 -8.24 19.83 1.32
N LEU A 78 -7.62 18.65 1.28
CA LEU A 78 -7.50 17.86 0.07
C LEU A 78 -8.86 17.43 -0.47
N VAL A 79 -9.72 16.87 0.39
CA VAL A 79 -11.07 16.44 0.01
C VAL A 79 -11.88 17.63 -0.54
N LEU A 80 -11.85 18.76 0.17
CA LEU A 80 -12.51 20.00 -0.24
C LEU A 80 -12.03 20.54 -1.59
N SER A 81 -10.72 20.70 -1.75
CA SER A 81 -10.12 21.31 -2.95
C SER A 81 -10.21 20.43 -4.18
N SER A 82 -10.30 19.11 -3.99
CA SER A 82 -10.39 18.17 -5.11
C SER A 82 -11.81 18.03 -5.68
N GLY A 83 -12.84 18.42 -4.93
CA GLY A 83 -14.24 18.28 -5.35
C GLY A 83 -14.72 16.82 -5.44
N PHE A 84 -14.08 15.90 -4.72
CA PHE A 84 -14.48 14.49 -4.73
C PHE A 84 -15.75 14.29 -3.91
N GLY A 85 -16.81 13.79 -4.54
CA GLY A 85 -18.10 13.50 -3.92
C GLY A 85 -18.21 12.13 -3.27
N LYS A 86 -17.33 11.17 -3.60
CA LYS A 86 -17.30 9.84 -2.98
C LYS A 86 -15.88 9.46 -2.52
N VAL A 87 -15.71 9.26 -1.22
CA VAL A 87 -14.42 8.99 -0.57
C VAL A 87 -14.47 7.67 0.20
N ALA A 88 -13.51 6.78 -0.03
CA ALA A 88 -13.33 5.57 0.76
C ALA A 88 -12.24 5.76 1.83
N VAL A 89 -12.46 5.25 3.03
CA VAL A 89 -11.48 5.31 4.12
C VAL A 89 -11.20 3.89 4.63
N SER A 90 -9.91 3.51 4.61
CA SER A 90 -9.45 2.22 5.14
C SER A 90 -9.60 2.13 6.66
N LYS A 91 -9.55 0.91 7.20
CA LYS A 91 -9.54 0.69 8.67
C LYS A 91 -8.14 0.81 9.30
N HIS A 92 -7.15 1.29 8.54
CA HIS A 92 -5.79 1.45 9.03
C HIS A 92 -5.74 2.29 10.32
N ASP A 93 -4.79 1.96 11.19
CA ASP A 93 -4.63 2.59 12.51
C ASP A 93 -4.56 4.12 12.41
N LEU A 94 -3.76 4.68 11.48
CA LEU A 94 -3.74 6.13 11.24
C LEU A 94 -5.12 6.71 10.89
N CYS A 95 -5.91 6.07 10.03
CA CYS A 95 -7.25 6.55 9.69
C CYS A 95 -8.18 6.59 10.92
N ARG A 96 -8.04 5.60 11.81
CA ARG A 96 -8.75 5.54 13.10
C ARG A 96 -8.26 6.61 14.08
N ARG A 97 -6.94 6.80 14.22
CA ARG A 97 -6.35 7.81 15.11
C ARG A 97 -6.71 9.23 14.70
N LEU A 98 -6.78 9.50 13.40
CA LEU A 98 -7.26 10.79 12.87
C LEU A 98 -8.79 10.92 12.94
N LYS A 99 -9.51 9.85 13.33
CA LYS A 99 -10.97 9.79 13.41
C LYS A 99 -11.65 10.23 12.12
N LEU A 100 -11.10 9.83 10.97
CA LEU A 100 -11.54 10.34 9.66
C LEU A 100 -13.01 10.04 9.38
N LEU A 101 -13.47 8.83 9.70
CA LEU A 101 -14.86 8.42 9.51
C LEU A 101 -15.85 9.09 10.48
N GLU A 102 -15.37 9.68 11.58
CA GLU A 102 -16.21 10.41 12.55
C GLU A 102 -16.24 11.91 12.24
N ARG A 103 -15.08 12.49 11.90
CA ARG A 103 -14.91 13.93 11.72
C ARG A 103 -15.26 14.40 10.31
N LEU A 104 -14.81 13.71 9.27
CA LEU A 104 -15.01 14.18 7.88
C LEU A 104 -16.48 14.26 7.47
N PRO A 105 -17.37 13.29 7.79
CA PRO A 105 -18.78 13.40 7.42
C PRO A 105 -19.51 14.56 8.10
N VAL A 106 -19.06 14.96 9.30
CA VAL A 106 -19.63 16.11 10.03
C VAL A 106 -19.17 17.43 9.41
N GLU A 107 -17.89 17.50 9.02
CA GLU A 107 -17.31 18.72 8.44
C GLU A 107 -17.60 18.89 6.95
N LEU A 108 -17.91 17.80 6.23
CA LEU A 108 -18.14 17.72 4.78
C LEU A 108 -19.41 16.90 4.46
N PRO A 109 -20.61 17.38 4.84
CA PRO A 109 -21.86 16.63 4.69
C PRO A 109 -22.25 16.36 3.23
N GLU A 110 -21.73 17.13 2.27
CA GLU A 110 -21.92 16.95 0.84
C GLU A 110 -21.12 15.78 0.24
N VAL A 111 -20.15 15.23 0.98
CA VAL A 111 -19.28 14.15 0.52
C VAL A 111 -19.75 12.81 1.11
N GLN A 112 -19.92 11.81 0.26
CA GLN A 112 -20.23 10.45 0.68
C GLN A 112 -18.95 9.73 1.15
N PHE A 113 -18.89 9.39 2.43
CA PHE A 113 -17.81 8.58 3.00
C PHE A 113 -18.24 7.11 3.12
N ILE A 114 -17.39 6.20 2.65
CA ILE A 114 -17.58 4.76 2.82
C ILE A 114 -16.41 4.14 3.59
N SER A 115 -16.72 3.25 4.52
CA SER A 115 -15.72 2.40 5.18
C SER A 115 -15.43 1.17 4.32
N GLU A 116 -14.17 0.75 4.33
CA GLU A 116 -13.65 -0.46 3.65
C GLU A 116 -14.13 -1.78 4.28
N THR A 117 -15.29 -1.82 4.95
CA THR A 117 -15.80 -3.06 5.55
C THR A 117 -16.05 -4.10 4.45
N ILE A 118 -15.26 -5.19 4.48
CA ILE A 118 -15.65 -6.57 4.14
C ILE A 118 -14.53 -7.55 4.61
N ASP A 119 -14.92 -8.63 5.28
CA ASP A 119 -14.10 -9.84 5.43
C ASP A 119 -13.90 -10.47 4.04
N SER A 120 -12.71 -10.27 3.47
CA SER A 120 -12.38 -10.56 2.06
C SER A 120 -12.32 -12.05 1.67
N GLU A 121 -12.71 -12.97 2.57
CA GLU A 121 -12.62 -14.41 2.31
C GLU A 121 -13.75 -14.95 1.41
N ASN A 122 -14.87 -14.22 1.27
CA ASN A 122 -15.98 -14.62 0.41
C ASN A 122 -15.87 -13.98 -0.99
N ALA A 123 -15.93 -14.79 -2.05
CA ALA A 123 -15.87 -14.33 -3.44
C ALA A 123 -16.98 -13.31 -3.79
N PHE A 124 -18.19 -13.52 -3.26
CA PHE A 124 -19.33 -12.63 -3.48
C PHE A 124 -19.11 -11.23 -2.87
N GLU A 125 -18.50 -11.16 -1.69
CA GLU A 125 -18.20 -9.89 -1.02
C GLU A 125 -17.06 -9.13 -1.72
N ARG A 126 -16.10 -9.82 -2.35
CA ARG A 126 -15.04 -9.19 -3.15
C ARG A 126 -15.58 -8.50 -4.41
N GLU A 127 -16.51 -9.12 -5.10
CA GLU A 127 -17.15 -8.52 -6.29
C GLU A 127 -17.93 -7.25 -5.89
N ARG A 128 -18.70 -7.33 -4.81
CA ARG A 128 -19.42 -6.18 -4.25
C ARG A 128 -18.49 -5.06 -3.76
N LEU A 129 -17.33 -5.39 -3.18
CA LEU A 129 -16.32 -4.39 -2.82
C LEU A 129 -15.73 -3.71 -4.05
N THR A 130 -15.47 -4.47 -5.11
CA THR A 130 -14.94 -3.97 -6.39
C THR A 130 -15.89 -2.94 -7.01
N GLU A 131 -17.18 -3.28 -7.10
CA GLU A 131 -18.22 -2.37 -7.61
C GLU A 131 -18.35 -1.10 -6.75
N ARG A 132 -18.29 -1.23 -5.43
CA ARG A 132 -18.36 -0.07 -4.53
C ARG A 132 -17.16 0.87 -4.70
N LEU A 133 -15.96 0.31 -4.86
CA LEU A 133 -14.71 1.04 -4.99
C LEU A 133 -14.48 1.62 -6.38
N SER A 134 -15.06 1.06 -7.45
CA SER A 134 -14.94 1.61 -8.81
C SER A 134 -15.61 2.98 -8.97
N GLU A 135 -16.64 3.25 -8.18
CA GLU A 135 -17.30 4.56 -8.12
C GLU A 135 -16.60 5.56 -7.17
N VAL A 136 -15.58 5.13 -6.43
CA VAL A 136 -14.88 5.99 -5.48
C VAL A 136 -13.88 6.87 -6.21
N GLN A 137 -13.93 8.16 -5.91
CA GLN A 137 -13.05 9.14 -6.53
C GLN A 137 -11.75 9.32 -5.75
N LEU A 138 -11.79 9.16 -4.42
CA LEU A 138 -10.60 9.21 -3.57
C LEU A 138 -10.63 8.08 -2.53
N SER A 139 -9.55 7.31 -2.43
CA SER A 139 -9.29 6.50 -1.23
C SER A 139 -8.33 7.18 -0.28
N ILE A 140 -8.56 6.97 1.01
CA ILE A 140 -7.64 7.33 2.09
C ILE A 140 -7.22 6.05 2.79
N THR A 141 -5.94 5.73 2.70
CA THR A 141 -5.36 4.54 3.34
C THR A 141 -4.22 4.92 4.25
N GLY A 142 -3.87 4.04 5.19
CA GLY A 142 -2.48 4.02 5.67
C GLY A 142 -1.58 3.22 4.72
N VAL A 143 -0.28 3.30 4.97
CA VAL A 143 0.73 2.46 4.32
C VAL A 143 1.65 1.87 5.38
N GLU A 144 2.15 0.67 5.11
CA GLU A 144 3.05 -0.05 6.02
C GLU A 144 4.45 0.54 5.97
N TYR A 145 4.96 0.85 4.76
CA TYR A 145 6.31 1.37 4.55
C TYR A 145 6.37 2.38 3.41
N LEU A 146 7.47 3.13 3.37
CA LEU A 146 7.82 4.09 2.33
C LEU A 146 9.27 3.85 1.88
N ILE A 147 9.57 4.08 0.60
CA ILE A 147 10.94 4.00 0.07
C ILE A 147 11.36 5.38 -0.46
N ALA A 148 12.41 5.93 0.13
CA ALA A 148 12.85 7.30 -0.11
C ALA A 148 13.46 7.51 -1.49
N ASP A 149 14.34 6.60 -1.94
CA ASP A 149 15.09 6.72 -3.20
C ASP A 149 14.22 6.80 -4.47
N THR A 150 13.01 6.27 -4.40
CA THR A 150 12.10 6.09 -5.53
C THR A 150 10.76 6.77 -5.32
N GLY A 151 10.50 7.34 -4.14
CA GLY A 151 9.18 7.90 -3.81
C GLY A 151 8.09 6.83 -3.89
N THR A 152 8.31 5.69 -3.24
CA THR A 152 7.40 4.54 -3.34
C THR A 152 6.58 4.37 -2.07
N LEU A 153 5.28 4.19 -2.23
CA LEU A 153 4.37 3.76 -1.16
C LEU A 153 4.32 2.23 -1.12
N VAL A 154 4.36 1.63 0.06
CA VAL A 154 4.30 0.17 0.20
C VAL A 154 3.12 -0.22 1.10
N THR A 155 2.20 -0.99 0.53
CA THR A 155 1.02 -1.50 1.25
C THR A 155 1.05 -3.03 1.34
N ILE A 156 0.63 -3.58 2.48
CA ILE A 156 0.47 -5.02 2.68
C ILE A 156 -1.02 -5.36 2.79
N ALA A 157 -1.52 -6.16 1.84
CA ALA A 157 -2.91 -6.55 1.77
C ALA A 157 -3.25 -7.56 2.87
N ASN A 158 -4.13 -7.18 3.79
CA ASN A 158 -4.58 -7.98 4.93
C ASN A 158 -6.10 -7.86 5.12
N PRO A 159 -6.74 -8.65 6.01
CA PRO A 159 -8.19 -8.60 6.19
C PRO A 159 -8.78 -7.23 6.56
N GLN A 160 -7.95 -6.29 7.08
CA GLN A 160 -8.35 -4.93 7.43
C GLN A 160 -8.01 -3.89 6.34
N ALA A 161 -7.26 -4.27 5.31
CA ALA A 161 -6.83 -3.42 4.21
C ALA A 161 -6.68 -4.24 2.92
N SER A 162 -7.70 -4.20 2.06
CA SER A 162 -7.70 -4.83 0.75
C SER A 162 -6.75 -4.07 -0.19
N ARG A 163 -6.02 -4.78 -1.05
CA ARG A 163 -5.25 -4.09 -2.12
C ARG A 163 -6.13 -3.25 -3.05
N GLN A 164 -7.44 -3.51 -3.09
CA GLN A 164 -8.35 -2.81 -3.99
C GLN A 164 -8.54 -1.35 -3.63
N ILE A 165 -8.49 -0.98 -2.34
CA ILE A 165 -8.72 0.42 -1.93
C ILE A 165 -7.59 1.35 -2.37
N SER A 166 -6.35 0.86 -2.47
CA SER A 166 -5.20 1.65 -2.95
C SER A 166 -5.08 1.68 -4.47
N LEU A 167 -5.81 0.82 -5.19
CA LEU A 167 -5.64 0.61 -6.63
C LEU A 167 -6.86 0.98 -7.49
N LEU A 168 -8.10 0.76 -7.03
CA LEU A 168 -9.28 1.03 -7.86
C LEU A 168 -9.71 2.51 -7.92
N PRO A 169 -9.68 3.27 -6.81
CA PRO A 169 -10.15 4.65 -6.82
C PRO A 169 -9.34 5.57 -7.73
N THR A 170 -10.01 6.61 -8.25
CA THR A 170 -9.39 7.56 -9.20
C THR A 170 -8.17 8.28 -8.63
N ALA A 171 -8.20 8.58 -7.33
CA ALA A 171 -7.11 9.14 -6.57
C ALA A 171 -6.86 8.33 -5.29
N HIS A 172 -5.61 8.30 -4.85
CA HIS A 172 -5.22 7.61 -3.61
C HIS A 172 -4.41 8.55 -2.72
N LEU A 173 -4.89 8.75 -1.49
CA LEU A 173 -4.20 9.43 -0.41
C LEU A 173 -3.65 8.41 0.58
N ALA A 174 -2.33 8.36 0.69
CA ALA A 174 -1.62 7.56 1.67
C ALA A 174 -1.26 8.38 2.92
N LEU A 175 -1.56 7.83 4.10
CA LEU A 175 -1.11 8.32 5.39
C LEU A 175 0.04 7.44 5.88
N ALA A 176 1.14 8.05 6.28
CA ALA A 176 2.30 7.34 6.82
C ALA A 176 2.89 8.11 8.00
N LYS A 177 3.52 7.41 8.94
CA LYS A 177 4.42 8.00 9.92
C LYS A 177 5.77 8.21 9.26
N ALA A 178 6.46 9.31 9.56
CA ALA A 178 7.81 9.55 9.04
C ALA A 178 8.74 8.36 9.32
N LYS A 179 8.65 7.75 10.52
CA LYS A 179 9.41 6.56 10.95
C LYS A 179 9.25 5.30 10.06
N GLN A 180 8.32 5.28 9.11
CA GLN A 180 8.08 4.17 8.18
C GLN A 180 8.90 4.27 6.89
N ILE A 181 9.75 5.29 6.74
CA ILE A 181 10.57 5.52 5.56
C ILE A 181 11.89 4.76 5.66
N TYR A 182 12.18 3.99 4.61
CA TYR A 182 13.44 3.29 4.38
C TYR A 182 14.20 3.98 3.23
N PRO A 183 15.53 3.96 3.25
CA PRO A 183 16.34 4.63 2.24
C PRO A 183 16.12 4.03 0.84
N ASN A 184 16.06 2.71 0.74
CA ASN A 184 15.97 1.98 -0.52
C ASN A 184 15.20 0.66 -0.35
N MET A 185 14.91 0.02 -1.48
CA MET A 185 14.12 -1.21 -1.53
C MET A 185 14.83 -2.41 -0.87
N ALA A 186 16.17 -2.48 -0.92
CA ALA A 186 16.92 -3.57 -0.32
C ALA A 186 16.82 -3.53 1.22
N GLU A 187 17.06 -2.36 1.82
CA GLU A 187 16.92 -2.12 3.26
C GLU A 187 15.50 -2.43 3.75
N LEU A 188 14.48 -2.05 2.97
CA LEU A 188 13.09 -2.40 3.27
C LEU A 188 12.89 -3.93 3.30
N PHE A 189 13.33 -4.65 2.27
CA PHE A 189 13.11 -6.10 2.22
C PHE A 189 13.90 -6.86 3.28
N LEU A 190 15.09 -6.39 3.63
CA LEU A 190 15.84 -6.92 4.77
C LEU A 190 15.06 -6.75 6.07
N GLN A 191 14.50 -5.57 6.32
CA GLN A 191 13.69 -5.31 7.50
C GLN A 191 12.41 -6.17 7.52
N ILE A 192 11.76 -6.34 6.37
CA ILE A 192 10.58 -7.20 6.24
C ILE A 192 10.94 -8.65 6.58
N GLN A 193 12.07 -9.14 6.07
CA GLN A 193 12.55 -10.49 6.34
C GLN A 193 12.90 -10.66 7.82
N GLU A 194 13.54 -9.69 8.47
CA GLU A 194 13.83 -9.77 9.91
C GLU A 194 12.57 -9.71 10.77
N LYS A 195 11.61 -8.85 10.40
CA LYS A 195 10.39 -8.67 11.18
C LYS A 195 9.42 -9.84 11.07
N TYR A 196 9.29 -10.41 9.87
CA TYR A 196 8.24 -11.38 9.58
C TYR A 196 8.76 -12.78 9.23
N GLY A 197 10.01 -12.92 8.79
CA GLY A 197 10.53 -14.17 8.23
C GLY A 197 9.61 -14.70 7.13
N ASP A 198 9.24 -15.97 7.23
CA ASP A 198 8.28 -16.62 6.32
C ASP A 198 6.81 -16.25 6.61
N ASN A 199 6.53 -15.52 7.69
CA ASN A 199 5.18 -15.20 8.18
C ASN A 199 4.76 -13.75 7.84
N LEU A 200 4.88 -13.36 6.58
CA LEU A 200 4.44 -12.03 6.15
C LEU A 200 2.92 -11.86 6.38
N PRO A 201 2.47 -10.79 7.07
CA PRO A 201 1.06 -10.62 7.39
C PRO A 201 0.29 -10.11 6.18
N GLY A 202 -0.12 -11.01 5.30
CA GLY A 202 -0.96 -10.63 4.18
C GLY A 202 -0.82 -11.52 2.97
N SER A 203 -1.64 -11.23 1.96
CA SER A 203 -1.66 -11.99 0.69
C SER A 203 -0.85 -11.33 -0.43
N ALA A 204 -0.46 -10.07 -0.27
CA ALA A 204 0.29 -9.32 -1.27
C ALA A 204 1.01 -8.12 -0.65
N LEU A 205 2.24 -7.86 -1.10
CA LEU A 205 2.95 -6.60 -0.90
C LEU A 205 2.87 -5.80 -2.20
N THR A 206 2.32 -4.59 -2.13
CA THR A 206 2.11 -3.71 -3.30
C THR A 206 3.02 -2.50 -3.17
N LEU A 207 3.86 -2.28 -4.18
CA LEU A 207 4.70 -1.09 -4.32
C LEU A 207 4.03 -0.13 -5.32
N ILE A 208 3.78 1.11 -4.92
CA ILE A 208 3.11 2.13 -5.72
C ILE A 208 4.10 3.29 -5.92
N THR A 209 4.62 3.42 -7.15
CA THR A 209 5.63 4.41 -7.54
C THR A 209 5.04 5.34 -8.60
N GLY A 210 4.33 6.38 -8.14
CA GLY A 210 3.64 7.34 -9.00
C GLY A 210 2.29 6.86 -9.54
N PRO A 211 1.48 7.76 -10.12
CA PRO A 211 0.17 7.43 -10.66
C PRO A 211 0.23 6.38 -11.77
N SER A 212 -0.85 5.60 -11.90
CA SER A 212 -0.99 4.59 -12.93
C SER A 212 -0.96 5.21 -14.33
N ARG A 213 0.04 4.81 -15.10
CA ARG A 213 0.24 5.19 -16.49
C ARG A 213 0.44 3.93 -17.31
N THR A 214 -0.50 3.63 -18.20
CA THR A 214 -0.29 2.58 -19.21
C THR A 214 0.25 3.25 -20.46
N ALA A 215 1.48 2.95 -20.82
CA ALA A 215 2.15 3.48 -22.00
C ALA A 215 2.45 2.36 -23.00
N ASP A 216 1.50 1.46 -23.31
CA ASP A 216 1.82 0.39 -24.27
C ASP A 216 0.63 -0.30 -24.97
N ILE A 217 -0.31 0.47 -25.51
CA ILE A 217 -1.07 0.06 -26.71
C ILE A 217 -1.16 1.32 -27.59
N GLU A 218 -0.42 1.37 -28.70
CA GLU A 218 -0.47 2.41 -29.75
C GLU A 218 0.22 3.78 -29.50
N LYS A 219 1.19 3.91 -28.58
CA LYS A 219 1.95 5.18 -28.33
C LYS A 219 1.10 6.37 -27.84
N VAL A 220 -0.13 6.13 -27.41
CA VAL A 220 -0.95 7.14 -26.72
C VAL A 220 -0.83 6.90 -25.23
N LEU A 221 -0.42 7.92 -24.47
CA LEU A 221 -0.41 7.86 -23.01
C LEU A 221 -1.86 7.86 -22.51
N ILE A 222 -2.38 6.69 -22.13
CA ILE A 222 -3.69 6.60 -21.48
C ILE A 222 -3.44 6.56 -19.96
N LYS A 223 -3.82 7.64 -19.26
CA LYS A 223 -3.78 7.70 -17.80
C LYS A 223 -5.01 6.96 -17.24
N GLY A 224 -4.81 6.07 -16.27
CA GLY A 224 -5.91 5.53 -15.43
C GLY A 224 -6.63 4.24 -15.88
N VAL A 225 -5.99 3.37 -16.68
CA VAL A 225 -6.63 2.09 -17.08
C VAL A 225 -6.59 1.04 -15.95
N HIS A 226 -5.58 1.08 -15.08
CA HIS A 226 -5.33 0.02 -14.08
C HIS A 226 -4.95 0.54 -12.68
N GLY A 227 -5.15 1.83 -12.39
CA GLY A 227 -4.81 2.38 -11.07
C GLY A 227 -5.10 3.88 -10.90
N PRO A 228 -4.80 4.46 -9.73
CA PRO A 228 -5.09 5.87 -9.45
C PRO A 228 -4.34 6.81 -10.39
N THR A 229 -5.03 7.84 -10.88
CA THR A 229 -4.48 8.89 -11.74
C THR A 229 -3.81 10.03 -10.97
N ARG A 230 -4.08 10.11 -9.66
CA ARG A 230 -3.47 11.07 -8.73
C ARG A 230 -3.06 10.35 -7.45
N LEU A 231 -1.87 10.66 -6.95
CA LEU A 231 -1.35 10.13 -5.70
C LEU A 231 -1.01 11.26 -4.74
N PHE A 232 -1.41 11.10 -3.49
CA PHE A 232 -1.12 12.02 -2.40
C PHE A 232 -0.48 11.26 -1.24
N ALA A 233 0.45 11.90 -0.54
CA ALA A 233 1.02 11.37 0.70
C ALA A 233 0.96 12.43 1.81
N ILE A 234 0.46 12.06 2.98
CA ILE A 234 0.57 12.87 4.19
C ILE A 234 1.46 12.11 5.17
N LEU A 235 2.63 12.69 5.45
CA LEU A 235 3.62 12.16 6.38
C LEU A 235 3.41 12.80 7.75
N LEU A 236 3.14 11.97 8.75
CA LEU A 236 3.03 12.38 10.14
C LEU A 236 4.40 12.29 10.80
N ASP A 237 5.00 13.45 11.03
CA ASP A 237 6.21 13.61 11.81
C ASP A 237 5.86 14.18 13.18
N CYS A 238 5.15 13.36 13.96
CA CYS A 238 4.75 13.71 15.32
C CYS A 238 4.60 12.46 16.17
N PRO A 239 4.84 12.56 17.50
CA PRO A 239 4.48 11.50 18.42
C PRO A 239 2.96 11.25 18.33
N LEU A 240 2.59 10.01 18.06
CA LEU A 240 1.20 9.59 18.10
C LEU A 240 0.88 9.14 19.54
N PRO A 241 -0.31 9.46 20.09
CA PRO A 241 -0.68 9.05 21.43
C PRO A 241 -0.59 7.53 21.57
N ASP A 242 0.02 7.06 22.65
CA ASP A 242 0.33 5.64 22.86
C ASP A 242 -0.92 4.77 22.81
N THR A 243 -1.04 4.03 21.72
CA THR A 243 -1.71 2.74 21.66
C THR A 243 -0.76 1.82 20.90
N PRO A 244 -0.62 0.55 21.33
CA PRO A 244 0.31 -0.38 20.70
C PRO A 244 0.05 -0.42 19.20
N ASP A 245 1.12 -0.29 18.41
CA ASP A 245 1.07 -0.54 16.97
C ASP A 245 0.54 -1.97 16.85
N THR A 246 -0.71 -2.17 16.39
CA THR A 246 -1.32 -3.52 16.24
C THR A 246 -0.63 -4.37 15.17
N ASN A 247 0.54 -3.94 14.71
CA ASN A 247 1.42 -4.54 13.73
C ASN A 247 2.80 -4.90 14.32
N GLU A 248 2.97 -4.78 15.64
CA GLU A 248 3.99 -5.52 16.39
C GLU A 248 3.45 -6.93 16.62
N ALA A 249 4.14 -7.92 16.05
CA ALA A 249 3.87 -9.31 16.35
C ALA A 249 3.95 -9.51 17.87
N PRO A 250 3.11 -10.37 18.48
CA PRO A 250 3.23 -10.66 19.90
C PRO A 250 4.67 -11.13 20.19
N PRO A 251 5.31 -10.65 21.28
CA PRO A 251 6.58 -11.21 21.70
C PRO A 251 6.38 -12.71 21.95
N GLN A 252 7.35 -13.50 21.48
CA GLN A 252 7.39 -14.96 21.61
C GLN A 252 7.27 -15.41 23.07
#